data_AF-A0A971K7A4-F1
#
_entry.id   AF-A0A971K7A4-F1
#
_cell.length_a   1.000
_cell.length_b   1.000
_cell.length_c   1.000
_cell.angle_alpha   90.00
_cell.angle_beta   90.00
_cell.angle_gamma   90.00
#
_symmetry.space_group_name_H-M   'P 1'
#
loop_
_entity.id
_entity.type
_entity.pdbx_description
1 polymer ?
#
loop_
_entity_poly.entity_id
_entity_poly.type
_entity_poly.pdbx_seq_one_letter_code
_entity_poly.pdbx_strand_id
1 'polypeptide(L)'
;MDKKSFRYDTLESIDPNKSQLINFEKILRSEKLELVAEKLVESTFVEQHFMRKDAIDRLLDFAYFKVQTGAYHVIHMAYPTKRMHDHELEAKIKQLINELLYPEIVLRVLKYFTRNIHESDTNLYIANLVESEEIIQSCYQTFNLLKKDIFIYNTEQKSLNVKMIQQFSPQSDYRLSLPLDACARLKYVLEFFYIKQNVKHIYTPNDIKMYVAAS
;
A
#
# COMPACT_ATOMS: atom_id res chain seq x y z
N MET A 1 -20.62 38.93 -17.28
CA MET A 1 -19.37 38.69 -16.51
C MET A 1 -19.75 37.92 -15.26
N ASP A 2 -19.88 36.60 -15.40
CA ASP A 2 -20.22 35.74 -14.27
C ASP A 2 -18.99 35.51 -13.42
N LYS A 3 -19.01 36.05 -12.19
CA LYS A 3 -18.03 35.74 -11.16
C LYS A 3 -18.15 34.26 -10.82
N LYS A 4 -17.32 33.42 -11.43
CA LYS A 4 -17.06 32.05 -10.96
C LYS A 4 -16.47 32.17 -9.55
N SER A 5 -17.34 32.01 -8.55
CA SER A 5 -16.96 31.77 -7.17
C SER A 5 -16.15 30.47 -7.14
N PHE A 6 -14.83 30.60 -6.96
CA PHE A 6 -13.99 29.47 -6.60
C PHE A 6 -14.44 29.03 -5.20
N ARG A 7 -15.22 27.95 -5.13
CA ARG A 7 -15.53 27.31 -3.86
C ARG A 7 -14.21 26.84 -3.26
N TYR A 8 -13.95 27.27 -2.04
CA TYR A 8 -12.78 26.89 -1.29
C TYR A 8 -12.89 25.38 -1.01
N ASP A 9 -11.96 24.58 -1.56
CA ASP A 9 -11.81 23.18 -1.15
C ASP A 9 -11.33 23.16 0.31
N THR A 10 -12.26 23.26 1.24
CA THR A 10 -12.09 23.01 2.68
C THR A 10 -12.67 21.64 3.00
N LEU A 11 -12.34 21.13 4.18
CA LEU A 11 -12.80 19.86 4.75
C LEU A 11 -14.29 19.51 4.57
N GLU A 12 -15.16 20.52 4.44
CA GLU A 12 -16.60 20.37 4.24
C GLU A 12 -16.98 19.99 2.80
N SER A 13 -16.03 20.06 1.87
CA SER A 13 -16.23 19.69 0.47
C SER A 13 -16.16 18.19 0.22
N ILE A 14 -15.61 17.39 1.15
CA ILE A 14 -15.58 15.92 1.05
C ILE A 14 -17.01 15.40 1.27
N ASP A 15 -17.80 15.42 0.21
CA ASP A 15 -19.12 14.80 0.15
C ASP A 15 -18.91 13.30 -0.05
N PRO A 16 -19.11 12.44 0.96
CA PRO A 16 -18.81 11.01 0.87
C PRO A 16 -19.68 10.28 -0.16
N ASN A 17 -20.75 10.93 -0.67
CA ASN A 17 -21.61 10.40 -1.71
C ASN A 17 -21.12 10.73 -3.13
N LYS A 18 -20.09 11.55 -3.30
CA LYS A 18 -19.52 11.92 -4.60
C LYS A 18 -18.06 11.46 -4.66
N SER A 19 -17.71 10.79 -5.75
CA SER A 19 -16.31 10.51 -6.11
C SER A 19 -15.58 11.83 -6.40
N GLN A 20 -15.25 12.59 -5.37
CA GLN A 20 -14.51 13.84 -5.51
C GLN A 20 -13.01 13.55 -5.62
N LEU A 21 -12.34 14.37 -6.42
CA LEU A 21 -10.88 14.45 -6.47
C LEU A 21 -10.39 14.99 -5.13
N ILE A 22 -9.87 14.12 -4.27
CA ILE A 22 -9.27 14.53 -3.00
C ILE A 22 -7.93 15.20 -3.30
N ASN A 23 -7.81 16.48 -2.98
CA ASN A 23 -6.54 17.21 -3.12
C ASN A 23 -5.68 17.00 -1.86
N PHE A 24 -5.01 15.84 -1.80
CA PHE A 24 -4.13 15.48 -0.68
C PHE A 24 -3.00 16.47 -0.44
N GLU A 25 -2.48 17.11 -1.50
CA GLU A 25 -1.41 18.09 -1.37
C GLU A 25 -1.84 19.33 -0.58
N LYS A 26 -3.07 19.80 -0.80
CA LYS A 26 -3.63 20.90 -0.02
C LYS A 26 -3.91 20.47 1.42
N ILE A 27 -4.61 19.36 1.61
CA ILE A 27 -5.04 18.85 2.93
C ILE A 27 -3.83 18.62 3.85
N LEU A 28 -2.79 17.94 3.36
CA LEU A 28 -1.58 17.65 4.13
C LEU A 28 -0.75 18.91 4.45
N ARG A 29 -0.91 20.00 3.69
CA ARG A 29 -0.22 21.27 3.95
C ARG A 29 -0.98 22.20 4.88
N SER A 30 -2.31 22.18 4.85
CA SER A 30 -3.12 23.14 5.62
C SER A 30 -3.58 22.64 6.99
N GLU A 31 -3.57 21.33 7.24
CA GLU A 31 -4.26 20.74 8.39
C GLU A 31 -3.36 19.91 9.31
N LYS A 32 -3.86 19.68 10.53
CA LYS A 32 -3.24 18.76 11.49
C LYS A 32 -3.43 17.32 11.02
N LEU A 33 -2.37 16.52 11.08
CA LEU A 33 -2.35 15.16 10.53
C LEU A 33 -3.37 14.24 11.19
N GLU A 34 -3.64 14.42 12.47
CA GLU A 34 -4.57 13.60 13.24
C GLU A 34 -6.00 13.75 12.71
N LEU A 35 -6.41 14.97 12.37
CA LEU A 35 -7.73 15.24 11.77
C LEU A 35 -7.83 14.68 10.34
N VAL A 36 -6.72 14.68 9.61
CA VAL A 36 -6.66 14.09 8.27
C VAL A 36 -6.81 12.57 8.37
N ALA A 37 -6.13 11.94 9.32
CA ALA A 37 -6.21 10.50 9.57
C ALA A 37 -7.64 10.08 9.96
N GLU A 38 -8.26 10.79 10.90
CA GLU A 38 -9.65 10.52 11.33
C GLU A 38 -10.61 10.53 10.13
N LYS A 39 -10.53 11.54 9.28
CA LYS A 39 -11.40 11.66 8.09
C LYS A 39 -11.13 10.61 7.02
N LEU A 40 -9.87 10.23 6.85
CA LEU A 40 -9.50 9.13 5.93
C LEU A 40 -10.12 7.81 6.39
N VAL A 41 -10.07 7.56 7.70
CA VAL A 41 -10.68 6.37 8.31
C VAL A 41 -12.21 6.42 8.19
N GLU A 42 -12.84 7.54 8.56
CA GLU A 42 -14.29 7.72 8.42
C GLU A 42 -14.76 7.53 6.96
N SER A 43 -14.09 8.17 6.01
CA SER A 43 -14.42 8.04 4.58
C SER A 43 -14.29 6.60 4.08
N THR A 44 -13.39 5.82 4.66
CA THR A 44 -13.20 4.40 4.32
C THR A 44 -14.41 3.56 4.79
N PHE A 45 -15.05 3.91 5.90
CA PHE A 45 -16.26 3.22 6.37
C PHE A 45 -17.52 3.61 5.60
N VAL A 46 -17.60 4.85 5.12
CA VAL A 46 -18.78 5.32 4.36
C VAL A 46 -18.80 4.75 2.94
N GLU A 47 -17.64 4.51 2.32
CA GLU A 47 -17.55 3.93 0.98
C GLU A 47 -17.77 2.40 1.01
N GLN A 48 -19.04 1.98 1.14
CA GLN A 48 -19.46 0.56 1.21
C GLN A 48 -19.31 -0.21 -0.12
N HIS A 49 -18.85 0.43 -1.20
CA HIS A 49 -18.67 -0.23 -2.49
C HIS A 49 -17.30 -0.91 -2.58
N PHE A 50 -17.30 -2.23 -2.42
CA PHE A 50 -16.10 -3.11 -2.49
C PHE A 50 -15.23 -2.92 -3.76
N MET A 51 -15.81 -2.45 -4.87
CA MET A 51 -15.10 -2.26 -6.15
C MET A 51 -14.47 -0.88 -6.32
N ARG A 52 -14.78 0.11 -5.47
CA ARG A 52 -14.19 1.46 -5.56
C ARG A 52 -12.95 1.56 -4.68
N LYS A 53 -11.97 2.35 -5.13
CA LYS A 53 -10.80 2.69 -4.32
C LYS A 53 -11.27 3.56 -3.16
N ASP A 54 -11.00 3.10 -1.94
CA ASP A 54 -11.29 3.87 -0.73
C ASP A 54 -10.32 5.06 -0.58
N ALA A 55 -10.52 5.88 0.44
CA ALA A 55 -9.72 7.08 0.65
C ALA A 55 -8.24 6.76 0.95
N ILE A 56 -7.97 5.63 1.62
CA ILE A 56 -6.62 5.16 1.94
C ILE A 56 -5.91 4.60 0.70
N ASP A 57 -6.61 3.84 -0.15
CA ASP A 57 -6.11 3.39 -1.45
C ASP A 57 -5.69 4.59 -2.32
N ARG A 58 -6.51 5.67 -2.32
CA ARG A 58 -6.19 6.90 -3.06
C ARG A 58 -5.01 7.65 -2.44
N LEU A 59 -4.84 7.61 -1.12
CA LEU A 59 -3.64 8.16 -0.46
C LEU A 59 -2.38 7.40 -0.89
N LEU A 60 -2.44 6.07 -0.97
CA LEU A 60 -1.31 5.25 -1.45
C LEU A 60 -0.99 5.52 -2.93
N ASP A 61 -2.00 5.68 -3.78
CA ASP A 61 -1.80 6.11 -5.17
C ASP A 61 -1.13 7.49 -5.26
N PHE A 62 -1.57 8.43 -4.42
CA PHE A 62 -0.99 9.77 -4.34
C PHE A 62 0.47 9.73 -3.87
N ALA A 63 0.76 8.97 -2.81
CA ALA A 63 2.11 8.78 -2.31
C ALA A 63 3.02 8.18 -3.38
N TYR A 64 2.56 7.13 -4.06
CA TYR A 64 3.25 6.53 -5.20
C TYR A 64 3.56 7.55 -6.30
N PHE A 65 2.56 8.31 -6.74
CA PHE A 65 2.74 9.35 -7.77
C PHE A 65 3.79 10.40 -7.38
N LYS A 66 3.77 10.85 -6.12
CA LYS A 66 4.72 11.85 -5.64
C LYS A 66 6.14 11.29 -5.49
N VAL A 67 6.31 10.01 -5.11
CA VAL A 67 7.63 9.38 -5.05
C VAL A 67 8.24 9.23 -6.46
N GLN A 68 7.41 8.94 -7.47
CA GLN A 68 7.87 8.79 -8.85
C GLN A 68 8.34 10.10 -9.51
N THR A 69 7.78 11.23 -9.10
CA THR A 69 8.06 12.55 -9.69
C THR A 69 9.32 13.23 -9.11
N GLY A 70 10.19 12.44 -8.48
CA GLY A 70 11.37 12.88 -7.75
C GLY A 70 12.60 13.30 -8.55
N ALA A 71 13.54 13.94 -7.86
CA ALA A 71 14.82 14.37 -8.43
C ALA A 71 15.88 13.25 -8.40
N TYR A 72 16.72 13.19 -9.43
CA TYR A 72 17.76 12.17 -9.61
C TYR A 72 18.95 12.24 -8.62
N HIS A 73 19.08 13.34 -7.88
CA HIS A 73 20.27 13.63 -7.07
C HIS A 73 20.14 13.22 -5.59
N VAL A 74 19.01 12.61 -5.20
CA VAL A 74 18.75 12.23 -3.80
C VAL A 74 18.78 10.71 -3.67
N ILE A 75 19.78 10.20 -2.95
CA ILE A 75 19.98 8.76 -2.77
C ILE A 75 18.76 8.15 -2.05
N HIS A 76 18.13 7.17 -2.72
CA HIS A 76 16.99 6.39 -2.27
C HIS A 76 17.32 4.91 -2.47
N MET A 77 17.07 4.07 -1.46
CA MET A 77 17.53 2.68 -1.47
C MET A 77 16.79 1.77 -2.47
N ALA A 78 15.51 2.03 -2.76
CA ALA A 78 14.83 1.35 -3.88
C ALA A 78 15.26 1.85 -5.26
N TYR A 79 15.19 3.17 -5.51
CA TYR A 79 15.63 3.79 -6.77
C TYR A 79 16.26 5.15 -6.49
N PRO A 80 17.60 5.31 -6.61
CA PRO A 80 18.32 6.56 -6.34
C PRO A 80 17.81 7.80 -7.07
N THR A 81 16.93 7.62 -8.05
CA THR A 81 16.37 8.69 -8.88
C THR A 81 14.97 9.16 -8.51
N LYS A 82 14.31 8.55 -7.51
CA LYS A 82 12.87 8.72 -7.28
C LYS A 82 12.55 8.87 -5.79
N ARG A 83 12.77 10.08 -5.25
CA ARG A 83 12.27 10.53 -3.93
C ARG A 83 11.31 11.70 -4.09
N MET A 84 10.33 11.81 -3.19
CA MET A 84 9.48 13.00 -3.15
C MET A 84 10.34 14.26 -3.01
N HIS A 85 10.09 15.26 -3.85
CA HIS A 85 10.80 16.55 -3.79
C HIS A 85 10.57 17.28 -2.46
N ASP A 86 9.38 17.08 -1.88
CA ASP A 86 8.95 17.74 -0.65
C ASP A 86 9.18 16.82 0.55
N HIS A 87 10.23 17.12 1.31
CA HIS A 87 10.59 16.36 2.52
C HIS A 87 9.54 16.48 3.63
N GLU A 88 8.84 17.61 3.74
CA GLU A 88 7.79 17.77 4.74
C GLU A 88 6.60 16.88 4.40
N LEU A 89 6.21 16.84 3.12
CA LEU A 89 5.15 15.97 2.64
C LEU A 89 5.52 14.48 2.79
N GLU A 90 6.77 14.10 2.48
CA GLU A 90 7.24 12.72 2.69
C GLU A 90 7.15 12.32 4.17
N ALA A 91 7.59 13.18 5.09
CA ALA A 91 7.52 12.94 6.53
C ALA A 91 6.07 12.77 7.01
N LYS A 92 5.16 13.62 6.53
CA LYS A 92 3.72 13.53 6.83
C LYS A 92 3.11 12.22 6.35
N ILE A 93 3.44 11.80 5.14
CA ILE A 93 2.95 10.52 4.58
C ILE A 93 3.51 9.34 5.38
N LYS A 94 4.79 9.38 5.76
CA LYS A 94 5.38 8.35 6.63
C LYS A 94 4.66 8.27 7.96
N GLN A 95 4.37 9.40 8.59
CA GLN A 95 3.66 9.43 9.87
C GLN A 95 2.24 8.86 9.74
N LEU A 96 1.53 9.20 8.65
CA LEU A 96 0.21 8.64 8.37
C LEU A 96 0.26 7.12 8.19
N ILE A 97 1.18 6.61 7.37
CA ILE A 97 1.27 5.18 7.07
C ILE A 97 1.67 4.36 8.29
N ASN A 98 2.64 4.85 9.08
CA ASN A 98 3.25 4.04 10.13
C ASN A 98 2.63 4.21 11.52
N GLU A 99 1.91 5.30 11.77
CA GLU A 99 1.36 5.60 13.10
C GLU A 99 -0.15 5.83 13.06
N LEU A 100 -0.61 6.80 12.25
CA LEU A 100 -1.96 7.36 12.42
C LEU A 100 -3.08 6.60 11.71
N LEU A 101 -2.77 5.84 10.65
CA LEU A 101 -3.74 5.04 9.90
C LEU A 101 -3.77 3.57 10.31
N TYR A 102 -3.06 3.20 11.38
CA TYR A 102 -3.08 1.85 11.92
C TYR A 102 -4.38 1.62 12.72
N PRO A 103 -5.05 0.46 12.58
CA PRO A 103 -4.69 -0.72 11.78
C PRO A 103 -5.19 -0.73 10.32
N GLU A 104 -6.03 0.22 9.91
CA GLU A 104 -6.78 0.19 8.66
C GLU A 104 -5.91 0.15 7.40
N ILE A 105 -4.72 0.76 7.47
CA ILE A 105 -3.72 0.83 6.40
C ILE A 105 -3.14 -0.54 6.01
N VAL A 106 -3.07 -1.50 6.94
CA VAL A 106 -2.36 -2.77 6.74
C VAL A 106 -2.89 -3.52 5.52
N LEU A 107 -4.21 -3.70 5.43
CA LEU A 107 -4.82 -4.40 4.31
C LEU A 107 -4.61 -3.67 2.98
N ARG A 108 -4.59 -2.33 2.97
CA ARG A 108 -4.39 -1.54 1.75
C ARG A 108 -2.95 -1.64 1.25
N VAL A 109 -1.98 -1.65 2.16
CA VAL A 109 -0.58 -1.91 1.84
C VAL A 109 -0.40 -3.33 1.28
N LEU A 110 -0.99 -4.35 1.92
CA LEU A 110 -0.96 -5.74 1.42
C LEU A 110 -1.62 -5.86 0.05
N LYS A 111 -2.78 -5.23 -0.14
CA LYS A 111 -3.48 -5.14 -1.43
C LYS A 111 -2.59 -4.50 -2.49
N TYR A 112 -1.94 -3.39 -2.18
CA TYR A 112 -1.02 -2.70 -3.09
C TYR A 112 0.14 -3.62 -3.52
N PHE A 113 0.82 -4.26 -2.56
CA PHE A 113 1.95 -5.15 -2.87
C PHE A 113 1.55 -6.40 -3.68
N THR A 114 0.33 -6.91 -3.48
CA THR A 114 -0.13 -8.15 -4.13
C THR A 114 -0.85 -7.94 -5.46
N ARG A 115 -1.43 -6.76 -5.72
CA ARG A 115 -2.14 -6.45 -6.98
C ARG A 115 -1.23 -6.10 -8.17
N ASN A 116 0.05 -5.83 -7.94
CA ASN A 116 0.86 -5.17 -8.95
C ASN A 116 1.22 -6.06 -10.16
N ILE A 117 0.38 -6.02 -11.20
CA ILE A 117 0.46 -6.91 -12.37
C ILE A 117 1.53 -6.48 -13.37
N HIS A 118 1.98 -5.21 -13.36
CA HIS A 118 2.81 -4.65 -14.43
C HIS A 118 4.29 -4.45 -14.06
N GLU A 119 4.61 -3.91 -12.88
CA GLU A 119 6.02 -3.59 -12.53
C GLU A 119 6.27 -3.77 -11.03
N SER A 120 6.82 -4.94 -10.64
CA SER A 120 7.10 -5.32 -9.24
C SER A 120 7.90 -4.27 -8.47
N ASP A 121 8.79 -3.59 -9.17
CA ASP A 121 9.67 -2.54 -8.67
C ASP A 121 8.92 -1.35 -8.07
N THR A 122 7.70 -1.10 -8.54
CA THR A 122 6.87 -0.02 -8.02
C THR A 122 6.40 -0.26 -6.59
N ASN A 123 6.37 -1.52 -6.13
CA ASN A 123 6.11 -1.84 -4.72
C ASN A 123 7.17 -1.26 -3.79
N LEU A 124 8.42 -1.13 -4.26
CA LEU A 124 9.51 -0.66 -3.43
C LEU A 124 9.39 0.84 -3.08
N TYR A 125 8.66 1.63 -3.85
CA TYR A 125 8.39 3.04 -3.51
C TYR A 125 7.54 3.14 -2.24
N ILE A 126 6.45 2.37 -2.17
CA ILE A 126 5.60 2.32 -0.99
C ILE A 126 6.32 1.61 0.16
N ALA A 127 7.03 0.51 -0.11
CA ALA A 127 7.84 -0.17 0.92
C ALA A 127 8.91 0.77 1.52
N ASN A 128 9.45 1.71 0.76
CA ASN A 128 10.40 2.69 1.30
C ASN A 128 9.76 3.65 2.32
N LEU A 129 8.46 3.87 2.26
CA LEU A 129 7.72 4.70 3.23
C LEU A 129 7.30 3.92 4.48
N VAL A 130 7.34 2.58 4.43
CA VAL A 130 6.98 1.71 5.57
C VAL A 130 8.17 1.52 6.49
N GLU A 131 7.95 1.75 7.79
CA GLU A 131 8.89 1.65 8.91
C GLU A 131 8.25 0.93 10.12
N SER A 132 6.92 0.86 10.21
CA SER A 132 6.20 0.14 11.29
C SER A 132 6.46 -1.38 11.23
N GLU A 133 6.88 -1.93 12.38
CA GLU A 133 7.12 -3.36 12.56
C GLU A 133 5.85 -4.18 12.37
N GLU A 134 4.69 -3.66 12.77
CA GLU A 134 3.39 -4.31 12.65
C GLU A 134 3.00 -4.53 11.19
N ILE A 135 3.25 -3.53 10.32
CA ILE A 135 3.01 -3.64 8.87
C ILE A 135 3.96 -4.69 8.27
N ILE A 136 5.24 -4.67 8.65
CA ILE A 136 6.25 -5.61 8.15
C ILE A 136 5.92 -7.04 8.58
N GLN A 137 5.56 -7.23 9.85
CA GLN A 137 5.11 -8.50 10.41
C GLN A 137 3.87 -9.02 9.67
N SER A 138 2.92 -8.14 9.35
CA SER A 138 1.72 -8.50 8.57
C SER A 138 2.07 -8.94 7.14
N CYS A 139 3.03 -8.27 6.49
CA CYS A 139 3.56 -8.68 5.19
C CYS A 139 4.21 -10.06 5.26
N TYR A 140 5.02 -10.33 6.29
CA TYR A 140 5.67 -11.62 6.49
C TYR A 140 4.68 -12.75 6.78
N GLN A 141 3.69 -12.52 7.66
CA GLN A 141 2.65 -13.51 7.94
C GLN A 141 1.83 -13.83 6.69
N THR A 142 1.50 -12.81 5.90
CA THR A 142 0.79 -12.97 4.63
C THR A 142 1.64 -13.74 3.61
N PHE A 143 2.94 -13.46 3.51
CA PHE A 143 3.86 -14.24 2.69
C PHE A 143 3.84 -15.73 3.08
N ASN A 144 3.89 -16.05 4.37
CA ASN A 144 3.83 -17.43 4.86
C ASN A 144 2.49 -18.12 4.56
N LEU A 145 1.38 -17.39 4.64
CA LEU A 145 0.06 -17.89 4.24
C LEU A 145 0.07 -18.25 2.75
N LEU A 146 0.44 -17.32 1.88
CA LEU A 146 0.41 -17.51 0.43
C LEU A 146 1.41 -18.57 -0.02
N LYS A 147 2.56 -18.70 0.64
CA LYS A 147 3.56 -19.75 0.38
C LYS A 147 2.98 -21.15 0.57
N LYS A 148 2.12 -21.35 1.58
CA LYS A 148 1.42 -22.64 1.79
C LYS A 148 0.42 -22.91 0.68
N ASP A 149 -0.28 -21.88 0.22
CA ASP A 149 -1.31 -22.00 -0.82
C ASP A 149 -0.76 -22.42 -2.19
N ILE A 150 0.52 -22.17 -2.47
CA ILE A 150 1.20 -22.56 -3.73
C ILE A 150 1.05 -24.07 -4.03
N PHE A 151 0.98 -24.90 -3.00
CA PHE A 151 0.92 -26.36 -3.16
C PHE A 151 -0.50 -26.93 -3.12
N ILE A 152 -1.53 -26.08 -2.96
CA ILE A 152 -2.93 -26.51 -3.03
C ILE A 152 -3.27 -26.92 -4.47
N TYR A 153 -3.86 -28.10 -4.65
CA TYR A 153 -4.18 -28.64 -5.97
C TYR A 153 -5.44 -27.99 -6.57
N ASN A 154 -6.47 -27.76 -5.74
CA ASN A 154 -7.70 -27.09 -6.17
C ASN A 154 -7.43 -25.60 -6.47
N THR A 155 -7.67 -25.17 -7.71
CA THR A 155 -7.37 -23.81 -8.20
C THR A 155 -8.22 -22.72 -7.54
N GLU A 156 -9.50 -22.99 -7.26
CA GLU A 156 -10.39 -22.03 -6.62
C GLU A 156 -9.96 -21.79 -5.17
N GLN A 157 -9.76 -22.88 -4.43
CA GLN A 157 -9.29 -22.82 -3.05
C GLN A 157 -7.91 -22.16 -2.95
N LYS A 158 -6.98 -22.51 -3.86
CA LYS A 158 -5.64 -21.94 -3.95
C LYS A 158 -5.65 -20.42 -4.08
N SER A 159 -6.54 -19.87 -4.89
CA SER A 159 -6.58 -18.41 -5.17
C SER A 159 -7.34 -17.59 -4.12
N LEU A 160 -8.04 -18.23 -3.18
CA LEU A 160 -9.00 -17.56 -2.31
C LEU A 160 -8.35 -16.49 -1.41
N ASN A 161 -7.24 -16.81 -0.74
CA ASN A 161 -6.55 -15.86 0.13
C ASN A 161 -6.03 -14.64 -0.63
N VAL A 162 -5.47 -14.86 -1.83
CA VAL A 162 -5.01 -13.77 -2.70
C VAL A 162 -6.18 -12.89 -3.14
N LYS A 163 -7.31 -13.50 -3.54
CA LYS A 163 -8.53 -12.76 -3.91
C LYS A 163 -9.06 -11.92 -2.75
N MET A 164 -9.06 -12.44 -1.53
CA MET A 164 -9.48 -11.69 -0.34
C MET A 164 -8.57 -10.47 -0.10
N ILE A 165 -7.26 -10.63 -0.17
CA ILE A 165 -6.29 -9.53 0.00
C ILE A 165 -6.42 -8.49 -1.13
N GLN A 166 -6.51 -8.95 -2.38
CA GLN A 166 -6.66 -8.08 -3.55
C GLN A 166 -8.06 -7.45 -3.66
N GLN A 167 -8.98 -7.82 -2.77
CA GLN A 167 -10.40 -7.47 -2.82
C GLN A 167 -11.00 -7.74 -4.20
N PHE A 168 -10.78 -8.95 -4.72
CA PHE A 168 -11.46 -9.46 -5.90
C PHE A 168 -12.63 -10.35 -5.50
N SER A 169 -13.65 -10.41 -6.36
CA SER A 169 -14.77 -11.34 -6.15
C SER A 169 -14.23 -12.78 -6.09
N PRO A 170 -14.72 -13.64 -5.17
CA PRO A 170 -14.36 -15.06 -5.15
C PRO A 170 -14.59 -15.75 -6.50
N GLN A 171 -15.61 -15.31 -7.25
CA GLN A 171 -16.01 -15.84 -8.56
C GLN A 171 -15.18 -15.30 -9.73
N SER A 172 -14.27 -14.34 -9.49
CA SER A 172 -13.40 -13.79 -10.54
C SER A 172 -12.36 -14.81 -11.02
N ASP A 173 -11.81 -14.58 -12.21
CA ASP A 173 -10.76 -15.42 -12.78
C ASP A 173 -9.56 -15.53 -11.81
N TYR A 174 -9.09 -16.75 -11.56
CA TYR A 174 -8.01 -17.03 -10.63
C TYR A 174 -6.64 -16.61 -11.17
N ARG A 175 -6.50 -16.40 -12.49
CA ARG A 175 -5.21 -16.10 -13.14
C ARG A 175 -4.53 -14.83 -12.59
N LEU A 176 -5.31 -13.85 -12.16
CA LEU A 176 -4.80 -12.59 -11.58
C LEU A 176 -4.50 -12.71 -10.07
N SER A 177 -4.84 -13.85 -9.47
CA SER A 177 -4.78 -14.09 -8.02
C SER A 177 -4.04 -15.38 -7.69
N LEU A 178 -3.02 -15.72 -8.48
CA LEU A 178 -2.17 -16.87 -8.20
C LEU A 178 -1.29 -16.61 -6.97
N PRO A 179 -1.27 -17.52 -5.97
CA PRO A 179 -0.42 -17.36 -4.79
C PRO A 179 1.06 -17.29 -5.11
N LEU A 180 1.53 -18.00 -6.14
CA LEU A 180 2.93 -17.96 -6.53
C LEU A 180 3.37 -16.55 -6.89
N ASP A 181 2.58 -15.85 -7.71
CA ASP A 181 2.90 -14.48 -8.16
C ASP A 181 2.81 -13.48 -7.00
N ALA A 182 1.76 -13.56 -6.19
CA ALA A 182 1.59 -12.69 -5.02
C ALA A 182 2.71 -12.92 -3.98
N CYS A 183 3.10 -14.18 -3.77
CA CYS A 183 4.17 -14.56 -2.85
C CYS A 183 5.55 -14.12 -3.37
N ALA A 184 5.81 -14.23 -4.68
CA ALA A 184 7.03 -13.69 -5.29
C ALA A 184 7.14 -12.16 -5.12
N ARG A 185 6.04 -11.42 -5.32
CA ARG A 185 5.99 -9.96 -5.09
C ARG A 185 6.26 -9.62 -3.62
N LEU A 186 5.63 -10.31 -2.68
CA LEU A 186 5.85 -10.10 -1.25
C LEU A 186 7.27 -10.46 -0.84
N LYS A 187 7.85 -11.54 -1.37
CA LYS A 187 9.26 -11.90 -1.13
C LYS A 187 10.17 -10.74 -1.48
N TYR A 188 9.98 -10.13 -2.65
CA TYR A 188 10.80 -9.01 -3.09
C TYR A 188 10.71 -7.80 -2.14
N VAL A 189 9.51 -7.50 -1.65
CA VAL A 189 9.28 -6.45 -0.64
C VAL A 189 9.94 -6.80 0.70
N LEU A 190 9.88 -8.06 1.14
CA LEU A 190 10.53 -8.53 2.37
C LEU A 190 12.07 -8.49 2.24
N GLU A 191 12.63 -8.89 1.10
CA GLU A 191 14.08 -8.74 0.85
C GLU A 191 14.51 -7.28 0.96
N PHE A 192 13.71 -6.36 0.41
CA PHE A 192 13.95 -4.93 0.54
C PHE A 192 13.86 -4.45 1.99
N PHE A 193 12.85 -4.85 2.75
CA PHE A 193 12.75 -4.54 4.18
C PHE A 193 13.96 -5.05 4.95
N TYR A 194 14.43 -6.26 4.69
CA TYR A 194 15.61 -6.82 5.35
C TYR A 194 16.88 -5.98 5.11
N ILE A 195 17.03 -5.42 3.91
CA ILE A 195 18.16 -4.56 3.55
C ILE A 195 18.00 -3.16 4.16
N LYS A 196 16.79 -2.60 4.09
CA LYS A 196 16.50 -1.22 4.50
C LYS A 196 16.57 -1.01 6.01
N GLN A 197 16.19 -2.02 6.80
CA GLN A 197 15.93 -1.89 8.23
C GLN A 197 16.25 -3.19 8.97
N ASN A 198 16.59 -3.08 10.25
CA ASN A 198 16.94 -4.25 11.06
C ASN A 198 15.68 -5.00 11.52
N VAL A 199 15.21 -5.94 10.70
CA VAL A 199 14.00 -6.76 10.95
C VAL A 199 14.32 -8.21 11.27
N LYS A 200 15.55 -8.49 11.73
CA LYS A 200 16.02 -9.86 12.03
C LYS A 200 15.20 -10.57 13.11
N HIS A 201 14.55 -9.82 13.99
CA HIS A 201 13.65 -10.35 15.01
C HIS A 201 12.28 -10.77 14.46
N ILE A 202 11.89 -10.27 13.29
CA ILE A 202 10.63 -10.62 12.60
C ILE A 202 10.85 -11.84 11.71
N TYR A 203 11.90 -11.81 10.87
CA TYR A 203 12.28 -12.91 9.99
C TYR A 203 13.74 -12.79 9.53
N THR A 204 14.25 -13.88 8.97
CA THR A 204 15.59 -13.98 8.37
C THR A 204 15.50 -14.22 6.86
N PRO A 205 16.60 -14.02 6.11
CA PRO A 205 16.62 -14.30 4.67
C PRO A 205 16.35 -15.77 4.34
N ASN A 206 16.58 -16.68 5.28
CA ASN A 206 16.27 -18.10 5.11
C ASN A 206 14.76 -18.38 5.20
N ASP A 207 14.03 -17.64 6.04
CA ASP A 207 12.59 -17.86 6.25
C ASP A 207 11.77 -17.52 4.99
N ILE A 208 12.24 -16.52 4.23
CA ILE A 208 11.59 -16.04 3.00
C ILE A 208 12.01 -16.80 1.73
N LYS A 209 12.78 -17.89 1.86
CA LYS A 209 13.09 -18.77 0.72
C LYS A 209 11.82 -19.47 0.22
N MET A 210 11.58 -19.40 -1.09
CA MET A 210 10.41 -20.05 -1.73
C MET A 210 10.59 -21.55 -1.90
N TYR A 211 11.84 -21.99 -2.02
CA TYR A 211 12.22 -23.39 -2.18
C TYR A 211 13.40 -23.70 -1.27
N VAL A 212 13.34 -24.85 -0.61
CA VAL A 212 14.47 -25.47 0.08
C VAL A 212 14.61 -26.83 -0.55
N ALA A 213 15.78 -27.13 -1.13
CA ALA A 213 16.07 -28.47 -1.62
C ALA A 213 15.92 -29.45 -0.46
N ALA A 214 15.21 -30.56 -0.67
CA ALA A 214 15.16 -31.64 0.31
C ALA A 214 16.60 -32.16 0.49
N SER A 215 17.19 -31.87 1.64
CA SER A 215 18.47 -32.41 2.09
C SER A 215 18.30 -33.83 2.60
#